data_AF-A0A3D4NKP6-F1
#
_entry.id   AF-A0A3D4NKP6-F1
#
_cell.length_a   1.000
_cell.length_b   1.000
_cell.length_c   1.000
_cell.angle_alpha   90.00
_cell.angle_beta   90.00
_cell.angle_gamma   90.00
#
_symmetry.space_group_name_H-M   'P 1'
#
loop_
_entity.id
_entity.type
_entity.pdbx_description
1 polymer ?
#
loop_
_entity_poly.entity_id
_entity_poly.type
_entity_poly.pdbx_seq_one_letter_code
_entity_poly.pdbx_strand_id
1 'polypeptide(L)'
;MSMNLVTTLYLIASICFIQALKGLSHPTTSRRGNVYGMLGMALAILTTVGLIYKLGALSFGQGGATAGIGYVIVGLLVGGTAGSIMAKRVEMTKMPELVAFMHSMIGMAAVFIAIAAVVEPQSLGIVKQLGDSIPAGNRLELFLGAAIGAITFSGSVIAFGKLSGKYKFRLFQGAPVQFSGQHKLNLVLGLATLALGITFMLTGNLGAFALMLALAFVLGVLIIIPIGGADMPVVVSMLNS
;
A
#
# COMPACT_ATOMS: atom_id res chain seq x y z
N MET A 1 -6.25 7.13 -26.20
CA MET A 1 -7.07 7.94 -25.26
C MET A 1 -6.48 9.34 -25.11
N SER A 2 -7.31 10.38 -25.15
CA SER A 2 -6.87 11.75 -24.83
C SER A 2 -6.64 11.90 -23.32
N MET A 3 -5.80 12.84 -22.89
CA MET A 3 -5.55 13.07 -21.46
C MET A 3 -6.83 13.51 -20.74
N ASN A 4 -7.64 14.37 -21.39
CA ASN A 4 -8.94 14.81 -20.87
C ASN A 4 -9.90 13.64 -20.61
N LEU A 5 -9.89 12.62 -21.46
CA LEU A 5 -10.72 11.44 -21.24
C LEU A 5 -10.24 10.65 -20.01
N VAL A 6 -8.93 10.44 -19.87
CA VAL A 6 -8.34 9.75 -18.70
C VAL A 6 -8.70 10.47 -17.41
N THR A 7 -8.51 11.80 -17.35
CA THR A 7 -8.85 12.60 -16.16
C THR A 7 -10.35 12.56 -15.85
N THR A 8 -11.20 12.57 -16.88
CA THR A 8 -12.66 12.50 -16.70
C THR A 8 -13.08 11.14 -16.15
N LEU A 9 -12.52 10.04 -16.66
CA LEU A 9 -12.81 8.70 -16.17
C LEU A 9 -12.33 8.49 -14.73
N TYR A 10 -11.16 9.02 -14.36
CA TYR A 10 -10.72 9.01 -12.96
C TYR A 10 -11.61 9.87 -12.07
N LEU A 11 -12.10 11.02 -12.54
CA LEU A 11 -13.06 11.82 -11.77
C LEU A 11 -14.36 11.05 -11.53
N ILE A 12 -14.89 10.35 -12.55
CA ILE A 12 -16.06 9.49 -12.41
C ILE A 12 -15.79 8.34 -11.43
N ALA A 13 -14.62 7.69 -11.51
CA ALA A 13 -14.23 6.64 -10.58
C ALA A 13 -14.20 7.14 -9.12
N SER A 14 -13.65 8.34 -8.88
CA SER A 14 -13.65 9.00 -7.57
C SER A 14 -15.06 9.25 -7.05
N ILE A 15 -15.98 9.72 -7.90
CA ILE A 15 -17.40 9.89 -7.52
C ILE A 15 -18.01 8.54 -7.12
N CYS A 16 -17.73 7.46 -7.86
CA CYS A 16 -18.19 6.11 -7.51
C CYS A 16 -17.65 5.66 -6.13
N PHE A 17 -16.37 5.92 -5.82
CA PHE A 17 -15.81 5.59 -4.50
C PHE A 17 -16.46 6.40 -3.36
N ILE A 18 -16.78 7.68 -3.58
CA ILE A 18 -17.52 8.49 -2.60
C ILE A 18 -18.92 7.91 -2.36
N GLN A 19 -19.63 7.53 -3.43
CA GLN A 19 -20.95 6.89 -3.30
C GLN A 19 -20.86 5.49 -2.66
N ALA A 20 -19.75 4.77 -2.87
CA ALA A 20 -19.51 3.49 -2.22
C ALA A 20 -19.42 3.67 -0.70
N LEU A 21 -18.57 4.57 -0.22
CA LEU A 21 -18.42 4.87 1.21
C LEU A 21 -19.73 5.35 1.83
N LYS A 22 -20.42 6.31 1.18
CA LYS A 22 -21.74 6.80 1.63
C LYS A 22 -22.77 5.68 1.72
N GLY A 23 -22.79 4.78 0.73
CA GLY A 23 -23.72 3.65 0.70
C GLY A 23 -23.42 2.62 1.79
N LEU A 24 -22.14 2.39 2.11
CA LEU A 24 -21.70 1.46 3.15
C LEU A 24 -22.01 1.96 4.58
N SER A 25 -22.21 3.26 4.78
CA SER A 25 -22.55 3.84 6.09
C SER A 25 -23.97 3.51 6.59
N HIS A 26 -24.88 3.01 5.74
CA HIS A 26 -26.23 2.62 6.15
C HIS A 26 -26.59 1.20 5.68
N PRO A 27 -27.21 0.36 6.55
CA PRO A 27 -27.55 -1.03 6.21
C PRO A 27 -28.44 -1.16 4.97
N THR A 28 -29.41 -0.26 4.80
CA THR A 28 -30.37 -0.26 3.67
C THR A 28 -29.71 0.07 2.33
N THR A 29 -28.61 0.83 2.32
CA THR A 29 -27.87 1.21 1.11
C THR A 29 -26.60 0.40 0.87
N SER A 30 -26.19 -0.44 1.83
CA SER A 30 -24.92 -1.17 1.82
C SER A 30 -24.65 -1.94 0.51
N ARG A 31 -25.64 -2.69 0.01
CA ARG A 31 -25.50 -3.45 -1.25
C ARG A 31 -25.28 -2.55 -2.46
N ARG A 32 -26.00 -1.42 -2.53
CA ARG A 32 -25.81 -0.42 -3.61
C ARG A 32 -24.44 0.27 -3.49
N GLY A 33 -24.01 0.59 -2.27
CA GLY A 33 -22.67 1.12 -2.01
C GLY A 33 -21.57 0.19 -2.53
N ASN A 34 -21.67 -1.10 -2.24
CA ASN A 34 -20.70 -2.08 -2.75
C ASN A 34 -20.66 -2.15 -4.29
N VAL A 35 -21.81 -2.03 -4.97
CA VAL A 35 -21.87 -1.98 -6.44
C VAL A 35 -21.15 -0.74 -6.99
N TYR A 36 -21.33 0.43 -6.38
CA TYR A 36 -20.57 1.63 -6.76
C TYR A 36 -19.07 1.42 -6.59
N GLY A 37 -18.63 0.75 -5.53
CA GLY A 37 -17.22 0.41 -5.30
C GLY A 37 -16.65 -0.49 -6.41
N MET A 38 -17.39 -1.55 -6.78
CA MET A 38 -16.99 -2.46 -7.87
C MET A 38 -16.90 -1.73 -9.22
N LEU A 39 -17.88 -0.89 -9.55
CA LEU A 39 -17.89 -0.11 -10.79
C LEU A 39 -16.75 0.92 -10.81
N GLY A 40 -16.51 1.63 -9.71
CA GLY A 40 -15.41 2.59 -9.58
C GLY A 40 -14.05 1.93 -9.77
N MET A 41 -13.81 0.79 -9.13
CA MET A 41 -12.56 0.04 -9.28
C MET A 41 -12.39 -0.50 -10.70
N ALA A 42 -13.44 -1.05 -11.31
CA ALA A 42 -13.39 -1.52 -12.70
C ALA A 42 -13.03 -0.39 -13.67
N LEU A 43 -13.66 0.78 -13.50
CA LEU A 43 -13.39 1.97 -14.31
C LEU A 43 -11.93 2.45 -14.16
N ALA A 44 -11.42 2.48 -12.92
CA ALA A 44 -10.04 2.88 -12.63
C ALA A 44 -9.02 1.92 -13.26
N ILE A 45 -9.24 0.60 -13.16
CA ILE A 45 -8.37 -0.42 -13.78
C ILE A 45 -8.36 -0.25 -15.29
N LEU A 46 -9.53 -0.20 -15.93
CA LEU A 46 -9.64 -0.09 -17.38
C LEU A 46 -8.99 1.19 -17.92
N THR A 47 -9.20 2.31 -17.22
CA THR A 47 -8.57 3.60 -17.56
C THR A 47 -7.04 3.51 -17.47
N THR A 48 -6.52 2.87 -16.43
CA THR A 48 -5.08 2.70 -16.20
C THR A 48 -4.46 1.76 -17.24
N VAL A 49 -5.12 0.66 -17.60
CA VAL A 49 -4.67 -0.24 -18.68
C VAL A 49 -4.60 0.51 -20.01
N GLY A 50 -5.62 1.33 -20.33
CA GLY A 50 -5.62 2.18 -21.52
C GLY A 50 -4.51 3.22 -21.53
N LEU A 51 -4.18 3.79 -20.37
CA LEU A 51 -3.07 4.73 -20.20
C LEU A 51 -1.70 4.04 -20.39
N ILE A 52 -1.51 2.88 -19.77
CA ILE A 52 -0.29 2.07 -19.91
C ILE A 52 -0.07 1.66 -21.36
N TYR A 53 -1.10 1.21 -22.08
CA TYR A 53 -0.97 0.87 -23.50
C TYR A 53 -0.47 2.05 -24.34
N LYS A 54 -1.05 3.23 -24.10
CA LYS A 54 -0.66 4.45 -24.82
C LYS A 54 0.79 4.85 -24.51
N LEU A 55 1.17 4.91 -23.23
CA LEU A 55 2.51 5.30 -22.79
C LEU A 55 3.57 4.28 -23.19
N GLY A 56 3.26 2.99 -23.07
CA GLY A 56 4.12 1.89 -23.50
C GLY A 56 4.35 1.91 -25.00
N ALA A 57 3.32 2.17 -25.80
CA ALA A 57 3.45 2.26 -27.26
C ALA A 57 4.32 3.46 -27.70
N LEU A 58 4.25 4.56 -26.95
CA LEU A 58 5.08 5.75 -27.16
C LEU A 58 6.56 5.53 -26.78
N SER A 59 6.81 4.78 -25.69
CA SER A 59 8.15 4.68 -25.09
C SER A 59 8.96 3.48 -25.59
N PHE A 60 8.29 2.35 -25.89
CA PHE A 60 8.94 1.07 -26.20
C PHE A 60 8.45 0.45 -27.52
N GLY A 61 7.66 1.20 -28.31
CA GLY A 61 6.99 0.70 -29.51
C GLY A 61 5.83 -0.26 -29.19
N GLN A 62 5.10 -0.68 -30.22
CA GLN A 62 3.90 -1.54 -30.02
C GLN A 62 4.23 -2.89 -29.35
N GLY A 63 5.41 -3.47 -29.64
CA GLY A 63 5.84 -4.74 -29.04
C GLY A 63 6.19 -4.66 -27.55
N GLY A 64 6.77 -3.54 -27.09
CA GLY A 64 7.05 -3.33 -25.66
C GLY A 64 5.78 -3.05 -24.85
N ALA A 65 4.81 -2.35 -25.45
CA ALA A 65 3.52 -2.06 -24.83
C ALA A 65 2.72 -3.33 -24.52
N THR A 66 2.69 -4.29 -25.45
CA THR A 66 1.98 -5.55 -25.28
C THR A 66 2.63 -6.44 -24.22
N ALA A 67 3.97 -6.49 -24.18
CA ALA A 67 4.71 -7.20 -23.13
C ALA A 67 4.44 -6.62 -21.73
N GLY A 68 4.50 -5.29 -21.59
CA GLY A 68 4.20 -4.59 -20.33
C GLY A 68 2.80 -4.88 -19.79
N ILE A 69 1.79 -4.83 -20.66
CA ILE A 69 0.41 -5.19 -20.30
C ILE A 69 0.30 -6.66 -19.91
N GLY A 70 1.05 -7.55 -20.57
CA GLY A 70 1.13 -8.96 -20.20
C GLY A 70 1.50 -9.14 -18.72
N TYR A 71 2.55 -8.45 -18.24
CA TYR A 71 2.94 -8.51 -16.83
C TYR A 71 1.86 -7.96 -15.88
N VAL A 72 1.22 -6.84 -16.24
CA VAL A 72 0.14 -6.24 -15.44
C VAL A 72 -1.06 -7.19 -15.33
N ILE A 73 -1.49 -7.79 -16.44
CA ILE A 73 -2.61 -8.74 -16.46
C ILE A 73 -2.27 -9.99 -15.64
N VAL A 74 -1.07 -10.54 -15.78
CA VAL A 74 -0.63 -11.69 -14.99
C VAL A 74 -0.65 -11.36 -13.50
N GLY A 75 -0.09 -10.22 -13.09
CA GLY A 75 -0.12 -9.76 -11.71
C GLY A 75 -1.55 -9.58 -11.17
N LEU A 76 -2.42 -8.94 -11.95
CA LEU A 76 -3.84 -8.75 -11.62
C LEU A 76 -4.56 -10.09 -11.44
N LEU A 77 -4.37 -11.03 -12.38
CA LEU A 77 -5.03 -12.33 -12.33
C LEU A 77 -4.51 -13.16 -11.15
N VAL A 78 -3.20 -13.21 -10.92
CA VAL A 78 -2.61 -13.97 -9.80
C VAL A 78 -3.07 -13.38 -8.46
N GLY A 79 -2.92 -12.08 -8.26
CA GLY A 79 -3.32 -11.41 -7.01
C GLY A 79 -4.84 -11.44 -6.80
N GLY A 80 -5.62 -11.14 -7.84
CA GLY A 80 -7.08 -11.10 -7.79
C GLY A 80 -7.71 -12.47 -7.56
N THR A 81 -7.18 -13.53 -8.19
CA THR A 81 -7.66 -14.89 -7.94
C THR A 81 -7.28 -15.39 -6.55
N ALA A 82 -6.03 -15.20 -6.13
CA ALA A 82 -5.59 -15.57 -4.78
C ALA A 82 -6.43 -14.86 -3.70
N GLY A 83 -6.62 -13.54 -3.83
CA GLY A 83 -7.46 -12.76 -2.92
C GLY A 83 -8.92 -13.22 -2.91
N SER A 84 -9.50 -13.49 -4.08
CA SER A 84 -10.88 -14.00 -4.19
C SER A 84 -11.06 -15.37 -3.54
N ILE A 85 -10.09 -16.28 -3.72
CA ILE A 85 -10.12 -17.61 -3.11
C ILE A 85 -10.01 -17.49 -1.58
N MET A 86 -9.09 -16.66 -1.07
CA MET A 86 -8.94 -16.43 0.37
C MET A 86 -10.22 -15.85 0.98
N ALA A 87 -10.82 -14.84 0.35
CA ALA A 87 -12.04 -14.20 0.83
C ALA A 87 -13.26 -15.14 0.84
N LYS A 88 -13.35 -16.08 -0.11
CA LYS A 88 -14.46 -17.06 -0.16
C LYS A 88 -14.32 -18.20 0.85
N ARG A 89 -13.10 -18.51 1.29
CA ARG A 89 -12.81 -19.67 2.16
C ARG A 89 -12.69 -19.32 3.64
N VAL A 90 -12.54 -18.04 3.99
CA VAL A 90 -12.39 -17.64 5.38
C VAL A 90 -13.72 -17.75 6.15
N GLU A 91 -13.65 -18.21 7.39
CA GLU A 91 -14.79 -18.20 8.31
C GLU A 91 -15.08 -16.78 8.78
N MET A 92 -16.36 -16.45 9.03
CA MET A 92 -16.76 -15.10 9.49
C MET A 92 -16.13 -14.70 10.83
N THR A 93 -15.76 -15.68 11.67
CA THR A 93 -15.05 -15.46 12.95
C THR A 93 -13.60 -15.00 12.76
N LYS A 94 -13.00 -15.31 11.60
CA LYS A 94 -11.60 -14.98 11.25
C LYS A 94 -11.50 -13.76 10.32
N MET A 95 -12.59 -13.03 10.12
CA MET A 95 -12.60 -11.81 9.31
C MET A 95 -11.57 -10.77 9.75
N PRO A 96 -11.35 -10.50 11.06
CA PRO A 96 -10.33 -9.55 11.49
C PRO A 96 -8.91 -9.92 11.02
N GLU A 97 -8.56 -11.21 11.02
CA GLU A 97 -7.26 -11.70 10.51
C GLU A 97 -7.14 -11.43 9.01
N LEU A 98 -8.16 -11.77 8.24
CA LEU A 98 -8.12 -11.57 6.79
C LEU A 98 -7.99 -10.09 6.44
N VAL A 99 -8.69 -9.21 7.16
CA VAL A 99 -8.57 -7.75 6.96
C VAL A 99 -7.16 -7.28 7.28
N ALA A 100 -6.57 -7.72 8.39
CA ALA A 100 -5.18 -7.40 8.73
C ALA A 100 -4.22 -7.84 7.62
N PHE A 101 -4.37 -9.07 7.12
CA PHE A 101 -3.55 -9.59 6.02
C PHE A 101 -3.72 -8.77 4.73
N MET A 102 -4.96 -8.47 4.31
CA MET A 102 -5.21 -7.68 3.10
C MET A 102 -4.60 -6.28 3.22
N HIS A 103 -4.63 -5.70 4.41
CA HIS A 103 -4.03 -4.39 4.66
C HIS A 103 -2.49 -4.42 4.59
N SER A 104 -1.88 -5.54 4.98
CA SER A 104 -0.43 -5.71 4.76
C SER A 104 -0.08 -5.63 3.27
N MET A 105 -0.88 -6.28 2.41
CA MET A 105 -0.64 -6.28 0.96
C MET A 105 -0.76 -4.88 0.35
N ILE A 106 -1.67 -4.05 0.87
CA ILE A 106 -1.79 -2.63 0.47
C ILE A 106 -0.52 -1.85 0.83
N GLY A 107 -0.03 -2.01 2.06
CA GLY A 107 1.23 -1.38 2.49
C GLY A 107 2.43 -1.78 1.64
N MET A 108 2.54 -3.08 1.32
CA MET A 108 3.60 -3.60 0.46
C MET A 108 3.51 -3.08 -0.98
N ALA A 109 2.30 -2.95 -1.53
CA ALA A 109 2.09 -2.33 -2.83
C ALA A 109 2.57 -0.88 -2.86
N ALA A 110 2.28 -0.09 -1.80
CA ALA A 110 2.77 1.29 -1.68
C ALA A 110 4.30 1.36 -1.64
N VAL A 111 4.96 0.44 -0.92
CA VAL A 111 6.43 0.34 -0.90
C VAL A 111 7.00 0.04 -2.29
N PHE A 112 6.42 -0.92 -3.02
CA PHE A 112 6.88 -1.23 -4.38
C PHE A 112 6.65 -0.09 -5.37
N ILE A 113 5.53 0.63 -5.26
CA ILE A 113 5.27 1.84 -6.06
C ILE A 113 6.34 2.90 -5.77
N ALA A 114 6.67 3.13 -4.49
CA ALA A 114 7.67 4.11 -4.12
C ALA A 114 9.08 3.72 -4.59
N ILE A 115 9.48 2.45 -4.44
CA ILE A 115 10.76 1.95 -4.96
C ILE A 115 10.83 2.14 -6.49
N ALA A 116 9.78 1.73 -7.21
CA ALA A 116 9.72 1.90 -8.66
C ALA A 116 9.83 3.36 -9.07
N ALA A 117 9.18 4.27 -8.34
CA ALA A 117 9.23 5.70 -8.60
C ALA A 117 10.57 6.37 -8.27
N VAL A 118 11.32 5.82 -7.32
CA VAL A 118 12.66 6.32 -6.95
C VAL A 118 13.73 5.79 -7.90
N VAL A 119 13.63 4.51 -8.30
CA VAL A 119 14.60 3.86 -9.19
C VAL A 119 14.38 4.27 -10.64
N GLU A 120 13.12 4.33 -11.08
CA GLU A 120 12.75 4.60 -12.47
C GLU A 120 11.76 5.78 -12.59
N PRO A 121 12.13 6.99 -12.12
CA PRO A 121 11.21 8.14 -12.06
C PRO A 121 10.71 8.59 -13.44
N GLN A 122 11.50 8.36 -14.49
CA GLN A 122 11.15 8.70 -15.87
C GLN A 122 9.95 7.88 -16.38
N SER A 123 9.83 6.61 -16.00
CA SER A 123 8.73 5.74 -16.44
C SER A 123 7.37 6.15 -15.88
N LEU A 124 7.38 6.91 -14.77
CA LEU A 124 6.18 7.48 -14.15
C LEU A 124 5.96 8.95 -14.52
N GLY A 125 6.80 9.52 -15.39
CA GLY A 125 6.69 10.92 -15.81
C GLY A 125 7.04 11.92 -14.71
N ILE A 126 7.74 11.49 -13.66
CA ILE A 126 8.20 12.36 -12.56
C ILE A 126 9.36 13.25 -13.04
N VAL A 127 10.21 12.69 -13.91
CA VAL A 127 11.32 13.39 -14.55
C VAL A 127 11.32 13.13 -16.06
N LYS A 128 12.07 13.94 -16.83
CA LYS A 128 12.11 13.81 -18.29
C LYS A 128 13.10 12.75 -18.75
N GLN A 129 14.24 12.63 -18.07
CA GLN A 129 15.29 11.67 -18.40
C GLN A 129 15.86 11.01 -17.14
N LEU A 130 16.40 9.79 -17.29
CA LEU A 130 17.12 9.13 -16.21
C LEU A 130 18.34 9.96 -15.79
N GLY A 131 18.46 10.24 -14.50
CA GLY A 131 19.52 11.09 -13.94
C GLY A 131 19.06 12.53 -13.64
N ASP A 132 17.89 12.93 -14.12
CA ASP A 132 17.26 14.17 -13.67
C ASP A 132 16.93 14.09 -12.18
N SER A 133 17.12 15.22 -11.50
CA SER A 133 16.82 15.37 -10.09
C SER A 133 15.30 15.32 -9.87
N ILE A 134 14.81 14.30 -9.15
CA ILE A 134 13.38 14.23 -8.75
C ILE A 134 13.01 15.52 -7.99
N PRO A 135 11.91 16.21 -8.30
CA PRO A 135 11.49 17.40 -7.55
C PRO A 135 11.31 17.12 -6.05
N ALA A 136 11.65 18.09 -5.20
CA ALA A 136 11.59 17.93 -3.74
C ALA A 136 10.19 17.54 -3.22
N GLY A 137 9.12 18.05 -3.85
CA GLY A 137 7.73 17.70 -3.53
C GLY A 137 7.44 16.21 -3.76
N ASN A 138 7.83 15.68 -4.93
CA ASN A 138 7.69 14.25 -5.21
C ASN A 138 8.53 13.39 -4.28
N ARG A 139 9.75 13.82 -3.92
CA ARG A 139 10.56 13.09 -2.92
C ARG A 139 9.89 13.05 -1.55
N LEU A 140 9.23 14.14 -1.14
CA LEU A 140 8.46 14.20 0.10
C LEU A 140 7.34 13.15 0.09
N GLU A 141 6.54 13.12 -0.97
CA GLU A 141 5.46 12.16 -1.14
C GLU A 141 5.97 10.71 -1.18
N LEU A 142 7.07 10.46 -1.90
CA LEU A 142 7.66 9.13 -2.03
C LEU A 142 8.21 8.62 -0.71
N PHE A 143 8.89 9.46 0.09
CA PHE A 143 9.37 9.00 1.40
C PHE A 143 8.21 8.74 2.35
N LEU A 144 7.19 9.61 2.39
CA LEU A 144 6.04 9.45 3.29
C LEU A 144 5.25 8.20 2.92
N GLY A 145 4.94 8.02 1.63
CA GLY A 145 4.23 6.84 1.14
C GLY A 145 4.99 5.55 1.40
N ALA A 146 6.31 5.53 1.17
CA ALA A 146 7.14 4.35 1.44
C ALA A 146 7.20 4.02 2.94
N ALA A 147 7.43 5.01 3.79
CA ALA A 147 7.55 4.81 5.23
C ALA A 147 6.21 4.33 5.84
N ILE A 148 5.11 5.01 5.52
CA ILE A 148 3.77 4.61 5.98
C ILE A 148 3.43 3.22 5.46
N GLY A 149 3.66 2.95 4.16
CA GLY A 149 3.42 1.63 3.58
C GLY A 149 4.21 0.50 4.26
N ALA A 150 5.48 0.72 4.60
CA ALA A 150 6.32 -0.26 5.29
C ALA A 150 5.89 -0.50 6.75
N ILE A 151 5.52 0.57 7.47
CA ILE A 151 4.97 0.49 8.83
C ILE A 151 3.66 -0.29 8.80
N THR A 152 2.78 0.03 7.85
CA THR A 152 1.50 -0.65 7.66
C THR A 152 1.68 -2.12 7.33
N PHE A 153 2.56 -2.48 6.38
CA PHE A 153 2.84 -3.87 6.04
C PHE A 153 3.30 -4.67 7.27
N SER A 154 4.37 -4.19 7.91
CA SER A 154 4.98 -4.89 9.04
C SER A 154 4.06 -4.98 10.25
N GLY A 155 3.37 -3.88 10.59
CA GLY A 155 2.39 -3.85 11.67
C GLY A 155 1.21 -4.79 11.42
N SER A 156 0.67 -4.80 10.20
CA SER A 156 -0.44 -5.68 9.81
C SER A 156 -0.05 -7.16 9.81
N VAL A 157 1.20 -7.51 9.47
CA VAL A 157 1.70 -8.90 9.59
C VAL A 157 1.75 -9.34 11.05
N ILE A 158 2.20 -8.48 11.96
CA ILE A 158 2.16 -8.79 13.41
C ILE A 158 0.72 -8.93 13.91
N ALA A 159 -0.16 -8.02 13.52
CA ALA A 159 -1.57 -8.07 13.90
C ALA A 159 -2.26 -9.35 13.41
N PHE A 160 -2.02 -9.73 12.15
CA PHE A 160 -2.49 -10.99 11.58
C PHE A 160 -2.00 -12.20 12.39
N GLY A 161 -0.69 -12.28 12.68
CA GLY A 161 -0.14 -13.40 13.42
C GLY A 161 -0.71 -13.52 14.85
N LYS A 162 -0.88 -12.39 15.54
CA LYS A 162 -1.46 -12.34 16.89
C LYS A 162 -2.93 -12.73 16.93
N LEU A 163 -3.72 -12.33 15.94
CA LEU A 163 -5.12 -12.71 15.82
C LEU A 163 -5.28 -14.19 15.47
N SER A 164 -4.39 -14.74 14.63
CA SER A 164 -4.47 -16.15 14.21
C SER A 164 -4.23 -17.14 15.34
N GLY A 165 -3.42 -16.79 16.34
CA GLY A 165 -3.17 -17.64 17.52
C GLY A 165 -2.50 -19.00 17.24
N LYS A 166 -2.22 -19.32 15.96
CA LYS A 166 -1.65 -20.59 15.51
C LYS A 166 -0.12 -20.65 15.59
N TYR A 167 0.54 -19.50 15.70
CA TYR A 167 1.98 -19.40 15.58
C TYR A 167 2.67 -19.51 16.95
N LYS A 168 3.69 -20.37 17.03
CA LYS A 168 4.52 -20.54 18.25
C LYS A 168 5.50 -19.39 18.48
N PHE A 169 5.73 -18.56 17.46
CA PHE A 169 6.68 -17.45 17.53
C PHE A 169 6.17 -16.37 18.49
N ARG A 170 7.01 -15.94 19.44
CA ARG A 170 6.62 -15.06 20.56
C ARG A 170 5.98 -13.74 20.10
N LEU A 171 6.38 -13.18 18.96
CA LEU A 171 5.81 -11.93 18.42
C LEU A 171 4.39 -12.10 17.87
N PHE A 172 4.00 -13.34 17.53
CA PHE A 172 2.67 -13.69 17.03
C PHE A 172 1.77 -14.29 18.12
N GLN A 173 2.21 -14.28 19.38
CA GLN A 173 1.36 -14.65 20.49
C GLN A 173 0.47 -13.47 20.88
N GLY A 174 -0.77 -13.75 21.28
CA GLY A 174 -1.71 -12.71 21.71
C GLY A 174 -1.26 -11.95 22.97
N ALA A 175 -0.27 -12.44 23.71
CA ALA A 175 0.30 -11.76 24.87
C ALA A 175 1.14 -10.54 24.43
N PRO A 176 0.98 -9.38 25.11
CA PRO A 176 1.88 -8.24 24.95
C PRO A 176 3.34 -8.64 25.16
N VAL A 177 4.21 -8.25 24.24
CA VAL A 177 5.66 -8.39 24.41
C VAL A 177 6.22 -7.00 24.67
N GLN A 178 6.71 -6.80 25.90
CA GLN A 178 7.29 -5.54 26.34
C GLN A 178 8.73 -5.78 26.80
N PHE A 179 9.61 -4.80 26.58
CA PHE A 179 10.98 -4.83 27.05
C PHE A 179 11.42 -3.46 27.57
N SER A 180 12.41 -3.44 28.45
CA SER A 180 12.91 -2.21 29.06
C SER A 180 13.47 -1.25 28.00
N GLY A 181 13.02 0.00 28.01
CA GLY A 181 13.47 1.03 27.07
C GLY A 181 12.76 1.04 25.71
N GLN A 182 11.72 0.23 25.50
CA GLN A 182 10.99 0.16 24.23
C GLN A 182 10.49 1.53 23.72
N HIS A 183 9.92 2.37 24.58
CA HIS A 183 9.48 3.72 24.17
C HIS A 183 10.63 4.59 23.67
N LYS A 184 11.80 4.51 24.31
CA LYS A 184 13.00 5.24 23.89
C LYS A 184 13.51 4.71 22.56
N LEU A 185 13.54 3.38 22.38
CA LEU A 185 13.94 2.78 21.12
C LEU A 185 13.00 3.19 19.98
N ASN A 186 11.69 3.11 20.18
CA ASN A 186 10.70 3.51 19.18
C ASN A 186 10.83 4.99 18.83
N LEU A 187 11.08 5.86 19.81
CA LEU A 187 11.31 7.28 19.58
C LEU A 187 12.57 7.51 18.73
N VAL A 188 13.69 6.86 19.09
CA VAL A 188 14.96 6.98 18.36
C VAL A 188 14.80 6.48 16.92
N LEU A 189 14.15 5.33 16.72
CA LEU A 189 13.90 4.79 15.38
C LEU A 189 12.96 5.68 14.57
N GLY A 190 11.93 6.26 15.20
CA GLY A 190 11.02 7.21 14.54
C GLY A 190 11.74 8.47 14.09
N LEU A 191 12.55 9.07 14.97
CA LEU A 191 13.36 10.24 14.64
C LEU A 191 14.42 9.92 13.57
N ALA A 192 15.06 8.75 13.64
CA ALA A 192 16.01 8.32 12.61
C ALA A 192 15.34 8.13 11.25
N THR A 193 14.16 7.50 11.21
CA THR A 193 13.36 7.32 9.99
C THR A 193 13.01 8.68 9.37
N LEU A 194 12.56 9.64 10.19
CA LEU A 194 12.27 11.00 9.74
C LEU A 194 13.52 11.74 9.26
N ALA A 195 14.63 11.68 9.99
CA ALA A 195 15.88 12.32 9.61
C ALA A 195 16.43 11.80 8.28
N LEU A 196 16.36 10.50 8.04
CA LEU A 196 16.76 9.88 6.79
C LEU A 196 15.77 10.22 5.65
N GLY A 197 14.47 10.29 5.94
CA GLY A 197 13.46 10.74 4.99
C GLY A 197 13.69 12.19 4.54
N ILE A 198 13.97 13.10 5.49
CA ILE A 198 14.34 14.49 5.20
C ILE A 198 15.66 14.54 4.41
N THR A 199 16.64 13.72 4.78
CA THR A 199 17.90 13.61 4.04
C THR A 199 17.65 13.20 2.58
N PHE A 200 16.81 12.19 2.35
CA PHE A 200 16.39 11.78 1.01
C PHE A 200 15.65 12.90 0.26
N MET A 201 14.72 13.60 0.92
CA MET A 201 14.01 14.74 0.33
C MET A 201 14.99 15.81 -0.17
N LEU A 202 15.97 16.19 0.64
CA LEU A 202 16.91 17.26 0.30
C LEU A 202 17.97 16.81 -0.71
N THR A 203 18.51 15.60 -0.56
CA THR A 203 19.70 15.15 -1.30
C THR A 203 19.40 14.18 -2.44
N GLY A 204 18.24 13.51 -2.44
CA GLY A 204 17.94 12.41 -3.35
C GLY A 204 18.76 11.13 -3.09
N ASN A 205 19.43 11.03 -1.93
CA ASN A 205 20.31 9.91 -1.63
C ASN A 205 19.54 8.58 -1.47
N LEU A 206 19.79 7.64 -2.38
CA LEU A 206 19.15 6.32 -2.39
C LEU A 206 19.50 5.47 -1.16
N GLY A 207 20.70 5.61 -0.61
CA GLY A 207 21.10 4.94 0.63
C GLY A 207 20.29 5.43 1.83
N ALA A 208 20.02 6.74 1.92
CA ALA A 208 19.14 7.29 2.94
C ALA A 208 17.70 6.76 2.79
N PHE A 209 17.19 6.66 1.55
CA PHE A 209 15.87 6.08 1.27
C PHE A 209 15.79 4.60 1.67
N ALA A 210 16.76 3.78 1.26
CA ALA A 210 16.78 2.36 1.58
C ALA A 210 16.90 2.09 3.08
N LEU A 211 17.75 2.85 3.79
CA LEU A 211 17.91 2.71 5.23
C LEU A 211 16.67 3.19 5.98
N MET A 212 16.06 4.30 5.56
CA MET A 212 14.77 4.77 6.07
C MET A 212 13.67 3.72 5.91
N LEU A 213 13.58 3.09 4.73
CA LEU A 213 12.62 2.03 4.46
C LEU A 213 12.84 0.80 5.34
N ALA A 214 14.09 0.36 5.50
CA ALA A 214 14.44 -0.75 6.39
C ALA A 214 14.05 -0.45 7.85
N LEU A 215 14.33 0.77 8.34
CA LEU A 215 13.91 1.19 9.68
C LEU A 215 12.39 1.28 9.82
N ALA A 216 11.67 1.72 8.78
CA ALA A 216 10.21 1.77 8.79
C ALA A 216 9.57 0.38 8.96
N PHE A 217 10.12 -0.66 8.32
CA PHE A 217 9.69 -2.05 8.55
C PHE A 217 9.93 -2.49 10.00
N VAL A 218 11.10 -2.18 10.57
CA VAL A 218 11.41 -2.52 11.96
C VAL A 218 10.49 -1.77 12.93
N LEU A 219 10.23 -0.50 12.65
CA LEU A 219 9.39 0.37 13.47
C LEU A 219 7.93 -0.09 13.49
N GLY A 220 7.37 -0.50 12.35
CA GLY A 220 6.01 -1.04 12.31
C GLY A 220 5.88 -2.35 13.11
N VAL A 221 6.91 -3.20 13.11
CA VAL A 221 6.97 -4.34 14.03
C VAL A 221 6.98 -3.88 15.50
N LEU A 222 7.90 -3.00 15.88
CA LEU A 222 8.13 -2.59 17.28
C LEU A 222 6.98 -1.81 17.93
N ILE A 223 6.16 -1.10 17.13
CA ILE A 223 5.00 -0.35 17.65
C ILE A 223 3.81 -1.28 17.91
N ILE A 224 3.67 -2.41 17.20
CA ILE A 224 2.52 -3.33 17.34
C ILE A 224 2.77 -4.49 18.32
N ILE A 225 4.03 -4.88 18.50
CA ILE A 225 4.43 -5.93 19.47
C ILE A 225 3.92 -5.72 20.92
N PRO A 226 3.87 -4.50 21.50
CA PRO A 226 3.41 -4.32 22.89
C PRO A 226 1.88 -4.38 23.03
N ILE A 227 1.13 -4.42 21.93
CA ILE A 227 -0.33 -4.39 21.96
C ILE A 227 -0.87 -5.83 22.13
N GLY A 228 -1.85 -6.04 23.01
CA GLY A 228 -2.44 -7.36 23.25
C GLY A 228 -3.39 -7.80 22.13
N GLY A 229 -3.63 -9.11 22.03
CA GLY A 229 -4.55 -9.70 21.04
C GLY A 229 -5.98 -9.15 21.13
N ALA A 230 -6.44 -8.81 22.33
CA ALA A 230 -7.77 -8.25 22.56
C ALA A 230 -7.94 -6.85 21.93
N ASP A 231 -6.88 -6.05 21.88
CA ASP A 231 -6.90 -4.69 21.32
C ASP A 231 -6.54 -4.64 19.83
N MET A 232 -6.21 -5.79 19.22
CA MET A 232 -5.82 -5.88 17.81
C MET A 232 -6.86 -5.34 16.82
N PRO A 233 -8.19 -5.48 17.02
CA PRO A 233 -9.16 -4.87 16.11
C PRO A 233 -9.01 -3.34 15.98
N VAL A 234 -8.64 -2.65 17.08
CA VAL A 234 -8.38 -1.21 17.06
C VAL A 234 -7.12 -0.90 16.26
N VAL A 235 -6.07 -1.71 16.42
CA VAL A 235 -4.83 -1.59 15.64
C VAL A 235 -5.08 -1.78 14.15
N VAL A 236 -5.85 -2.80 13.76
CA VAL A 236 -6.18 -3.04 12.35
C VAL A 236 -6.96 -1.86 11.76
N SER A 237 -7.88 -1.28 12.54
CA SER A 237 -8.60 -0.05 12.14
C SER A 237 -7.66 1.15 11.99
N MET A 238 -6.72 1.34 12.92
CA MET A 238 -5.73 2.43 12.90
C MET A 238 -4.71 2.28 11.77
N LEU A 239 -4.27 1.06 11.46
CA LEU A 239 -3.40 0.84 10.32
C LEU A 239 -4.14 1.11 9.01
N ASN A 240 -5.46 0.89 8.97
CA ASN A 240 -6.33 1.12 7.80
C ASN A 240 -6.64 2.59 7.51
N SER A 241 -6.37 3.52 8.42
CA SER A 241 -6.54 4.96 8.19
C SER A 241 -5.39 5.54 7.37
#